data_AF-A0A0G1YM72-F1
#
_entry.id   AF-A0A0G1YM72-F1
#
_cell.length_a   1.000
_cell.length_b   1.000
_cell.length_c   1.000
_cell.angle_alpha   90.00
_cell.angle_beta   90.00
_cell.angle_gamma   90.00
#
_symmetry.space_group_name_H-M   'P 1'
#
loop_
_entity.id
_entity.type
_entity.pdbx_description
1 polymer ?
#
loop_
_entity_poly.entity_id
_entity_poly.type
_entity_poly.pdbx_seq_one_letter_code
_entity_poly.pdbx_strand_id
1 'polypeptide(L)'
;MTSSKLSLIVFGGALAVLLSACTPATNSPVNTTVNTANSVMANGTNVASSNTANSIDPCSLITQAEAASAFGLPAQIPEPKGTVCRYDTVEQSKFFDLTAKAGTSSDFETMQNLCSTTEPVDGLGETSCSANNTIVVLKNGILMTIIAGGNFDQDQLRGLAVIAVGRIP
;
A
#
# COMPACT_ATOMS: atom_id res chain seq x y z
N MET A 1 -35.58 -45.17 14.85
CA MET A 1 -36.31 -44.04 15.49
C MET A 1 -35.88 -43.97 16.94
N THR A 2 -34.89 -43.13 17.23
CA THR A 2 -34.43 -42.86 18.60
C THR A 2 -33.99 -41.40 18.63
N SER A 3 -34.87 -40.58 19.21
CA SER A 3 -34.72 -39.15 19.42
C SER A 3 -33.74 -38.88 20.55
N SER A 4 -32.75 -38.00 20.33
CA SER A 4 -31.92 -37.45 21.43
C SER A 4 -31.66 -35.96 21.22
N LYS A 5 -32.53 -35.19 21.87
CA LYS A 5 -32.30 -33.98 22.68
C LYS A 5 -31.36 -32.88 22.12
N LEU A 6 -32.01 -31.77 21.73
CA LEU A 6 -31.50 -30.41 21.75
C LEU A 6 -30.80 -30.08 23.08
N SER A 7 -29.59 -29.55 23.00
CA SER A 7 -28.99 -28.72 24.04
C SER A 7 -28.68 -27.36 23.43
N LEU A 8 -29.56 -26.39 23.71
CA LEU A 8 -29.38 -24.98 23.39
C LEU A 8 -28.47 -24.39 24.48
N ILE A 9 -27.22 -24.06 24.13
CA ILE A 9 -26.31 -23.37 25.04
C ILE A 9 -26.41 -21.87 24.74
N VAL A 10 -27.08 -21.15 25.62
CA VAL A 10 -27.13 -19.68 25.67
C VAL A 10 -25.92 -19.22 26.47
N PHE A 11 -24.88 -18.72 25.80
CA PHE A 11 -23.83 -17.93 26.45
C PHE A 11 -24.09 -16.46 26.17
N GLY A 12 -24.68 -15.80 27.18
CA GLY A 12 -24.64 -14.36 27.31
C GLY A 12 -23.22 -13.92 27.68
N GLY A 13 -22.65 -13.06 26.85
CA GLY A 13 -21.36 -12.42 27.08
C GLY A 13 -21.42 -10.99 26.60
N ALA A 14 -21.94 -10.10 27.45
CA ALA A 14 -21.77 -8.66 27.32
C ALA A 14 -20.36 -8.32 27.82
N LEU A 15 -19.47 -7.85 26.94
CA LEU A 15 -18.21 -7.24 27.37
C LEU A 15 -17.87 -5.99 26.54
N ALA A 16 -18.18 -4.87 27.19
CA ALA A 16 -17.55 -3.54 27.15
C ALA A 16 -16.84 -3.06 25.85
N VAL A 17 -17.49 -2.09 25.22
CA VAL A 17 -16.91 -1.12 24.27
C VAL A 17 -15.97 -0.18 25.03
N LEU A 18 -14.68 -0.14 24.69
CA LEU A 18 -13.77 0.93 25.11
C LEU A 18 -13.46 1.83 23.92
N LEU A 19 -14.15 2.97 23.88
CA LEU A 19 -13.86 4.11 23.02
C LEU A 19 -12.69 4.91 23.63
N SER A 20 -11.48 4.78 23.09
CA SER A 20 -10.41 5.74 23.38
C SER A 20 -10.52 6.92 22.43
N ALA A 21 -11.20 7.97 22.89
CA ALA A 21 -11.20 9.29 22.28
C ALA A 21 -9.82 9.94 22.47
N CYS A 22 -9.12 10.23 21.37
CA CYS A 22 -7.94 11.09 21.39
C CYS A 22 -8.37 12.47 20.87
N THR A 23 -8.42 13.44 21.78
CA THR A 23 -8.80 14.83 21.52
C THR A 23 -7.71 15.59 20.74
N PRO A 24 -8.08 16.54 19.88
CA PRO A 24 -7.12 17.42 19.20
C PRO A 24 -6.56 18.48 20.17
N ALA A 25 -5.25 18.73 20.11
CA ALA A 25 -4.62 19.88 20.74
C ALA A 25 -4.41 20.98 19.70
N THR A 26 -5.05 22.12 19.90
CA THR A 26 -4.89 23.37 19.14
C THR A 26 -4.28 24.46 20.02
N ASN A 27 -3.57 25.41 19.35
CA ASN A 27 -3.07 26.74 19.74
C ASN A 27 -1.51 26.81 19.80
N SER A 28 -0.79 27.22 18.73
CA SER A 28 -0.57 28.58 18.16
C SER A 28 0.61 29.34 18.82
N PRO A 29 1.13 30.43 18.21
CA PRO A 29 2.38 30.49 17.45
C PRO A 29 3.56 31.13 18.22
N VAL A 30 4.80 30.79 17.89
CA VAL A 30 5.97 31.58 18.31
C VAL A 30 6.74 32.02 17.08
N ASN A 31 6.62 33.31 16.80
CA ASN A 31 7.40 34.05 15.83
C ASN A 31 8.63 34.60 16.57
N THR A 32 9.81 34.05 16.32
CA THR A 32 11.07 34.68 16.73
C THR A 32 12.08 34.58 15.61
N THR A 33 12.15 35.67 14.83
CA THR A 33 13.25 35.99 13.92
C THR A 33 14.50 36.29 14.73
N VAL A 34 15.59 35.52 14.54
CA VAL A 34 16.96 36.01 14.76
C VAL A 34 17.88 35.44 13.69
N ASN A 35 18.22 36.30 12.74
CA ASN A 35 19.41 36.17 11.90
C ASN A 35 20.65 36.14 12.79
N THR A 36 21.54 35.16 12.63
CA THR A 36 22.99 35.44 12.56
C THR A 36 23.66 34.35 11.73
N ALA A 37 24.22 34.77 10.61
CA ALA A 37 25.01 33.96 9.70
C ALA A 37 26.35 33.55 10.31
N ASN A 38 26.82 32.34 9.99
CA ASN A 38 28.18 32.20 9.49
C ASN A 38 28.32 30.93 8.63
N SER A 39 28.88 31.15 7.46
CA SER A 39 28.97 30.26 6.31
C SER A 39 30.03 29.18 6.46
N VAL A 40 29.75 27.98 5.95
CA VAL A 40 30.76 27.14 5.28
C VAL A 40 30.17 26.67 3.95
N MET A 41 30.95 26.90 2.90
CA MET A 41 30.60 26.78 1.49
C MET A 41 30.57 25.33 0.99
N ALA A 42 29.95 25.20 -0.19
CA ALA A 42 30.11 24.15 -1.20
C ALA A 42 29.27 22.87 -1.04
N ASN A 43 28.15 22.79 -1.76
CA ASN A 43 28.21 22.38 -3.17
C ASN A 43 26.88 22.75 -3.84
N GLY A 44 26.97 23.44 -4.98
CA GLY A 44 25.79 23.83 -5.74
C GLY A 44 25.06 22.59 -6.24
N THR A 45 23.77 22.51 -5.97
CA THR A 45 22.88 21.73 -6.82
C THR A 45 21.71 22.62 -7.21
N ASN A 46 21.87 23.29 -8.36
CA ASN A 46 20.73 23.53 -9.21
C ASN A 46 20.18 22.16 -9.61
N VAL A 47 19.03 21.78 -9.06
CA VAL A 47 18.08 20.91 -9.75
C VAL A 47 16.72 21.56 -9.52
N ALA A 48 16.42 22.57 -10.34
CA ALA A 48 15.47 22.40 -11.42
C ALA A 48 14.09 22.00 -10.90
N SER A 49 13.24 23.02 -10.74
CA SER A 49 11.81 22.85 -10.94
C SER A 49 11.63 22.20 -12.32
N SER A 50 11.31 20.90 -12.34
CA SER A 50 10.97 20.16 -13.54
C SER A 50 9.45 20.05 -13.58
N ASN A 51 8.87 20.72 -14.56
CA ASN A 51 7.48 20.51 -14.94
C ASN A 51 7.27 19.05 -15.41
N THR A 52 6.32 18.39 -14.76
CA THR A 52 5.25 17.58 -15.38
C THR A 52 5.60 16.21 -15.97
N ALA A 53 5.63 15.21 -15.09
CA ALA A 53 4.85 13.99 -15.21
C ALA A 53 4.53 13.51 -13.78
N ASN A 54 3.30 13.06 -13.50
CA ASN A 54 2.88 12.58 -12.17
C ASN A 54 3.67 11.31 -11.79
N SER A 55 4.91 11.47 -11.33
CA SER A 55 5.72 10.38 -10.81
C SER A 55 5.26 10.09 -9.39
N ILE A 56 4.55 8.99 -9.22
CA ILE A 56 4.11 8.50 -7.91
C ILE A 56 5.26 7.72 -7.28
N ASP A 57 5.55 8.02 -6.01
CA ASP A 57 6.51 7.24 -5.24
C ASP A 57 5.83 5.96 -4.72
N PRO A 58 6.21 4.76 -5.20
CA PRO A 58 5.61 3.51 -4.74
C PRO A 58 5.83 3.25 -3.25
N CYS A 59 6.92 3.73 -2.64
CA CYS A 59 7.17 3.51 -1.21
C CYS A 59 6.24 4.32 -0.30
N SER A 60 5.58 5.35 -0.84
CA SER A 60 4.59 6.15 -0.13
C SER A 60 3.19 5.51 -0.10
N LEU A 61 2.94 4.52 -0.97
CA LEU A 61 1.61 3.91 -1.15
C LEU A 61 1.29 2.87 -0.09
N ILE A 62 2.28 2.24 0.55
CA ILE A 62 2.08 1.29 1.65
C ILE A 62 3.07 1.61 2.76
N THR A 63 2.58 1.70 3.99
CA THR A 63 3.45 1.90 5.15
C THR A 63 4.04 0.58 5.62
N GLN A 64 5.16 0.63 6.35
CA GLN A 64 5.75 -0.55 6.98
C GLN A 64 4.74 -1.31 7.87
N ALA A 65 3.90 -0.59 8.62
CA ALA A 65 2.93 -1.19 9.52
C ALA A 65 1.83 -1.96 8.76
N GLU A 66 1.38 -1.42 7.63
CA GLU A 66 0.40 -2.08 6.77
C GLU A 66 0.98 -3.30 6.08
N ALA A 67 2.23 -3.22 5.61
CA ALA A 67 2.94 -4.37 5.07
C ALA A 67 3.09 -5.47 6.14
N ALA A 68 3.48 -5.11 7.37
CA ALA A 68 3.57 -6.05 8.48
C ALA A 68 2.21 -6.71 8.80
N SER A 69 1.13 -5.92 8.79
CA SER A 69 -0.22 -6.44 9.00
C SER A 69 -0.64 -7.40 7.89
N ALA A 70 -0.30 -7.11 6.64
CA ALA A 70 -0.59 -7.99 5.52
C ALA A 70 0.24 -9.29 5.57
N PHE A 71 1.50 -9.21 6.00
CA PHE A 71 2.35 -10.38 6.17
C PHE A 71 1.90 -11.29 7.31
N GLY A 72 1.26 -10.73 8.33
CA GLY A 72 1.08 -11.39 9.64
C GLY A 72 2.41 -11.54 10.39
N LEU A 73 3.44 -10.79 9.98
CA LEU A 73 4.82 -10.88 10.47
C LEU A 73 5.45 -9.49 10.51
N PRO A 74 6.47 -9.24 11.34
CA PRO A 74 7.22 -7.99 11.30
C PRO A 74 7.80 -7.72 9.91
N ALA A 75 7.54 -6.52 9.38
CA ALA A 75 8.12 -6.03 8.13
C ALA A 75 9.37 -5.18 8.40
N GLN A 76 10.33 -5.22 7.47
CA GLN A 76 11.46 -4.30 7.43
C GLN A 76 11.04 -2.91 6.95
N ILE A 77 11.93 -1.94 7.08
CA ILE A 77 11.75 -0.63 6.45
C ILE A 77 11.70 -0.83 4.92
N PRO A 78 10.70 -0.27 4.21
CA PRO A 78 10.58 -0.42 2.77
C PRO A 78 11.82 0.10 2.05
N GLU A 79 12.32 -0.66 1.08
CA GLU A 79 13.55 -0.34 0.36
C GLU A 79 13.25 0.13 -1.07
N PRO A 80 13.61 1.36 -1.46
CA PRO A 80 13.47 1.81 -2.84
C PRO A 80 14.51 1.14 -3.76
N LYS A 81 14.05 0.57 -4.87
CA LYS A 81 14.84 -0.09 -5.92
C LYS A 81 14.49 0.51 -7.29
N GLY A 82 14.96 1.73 -7.55
CA GLY A 82 14.61 2.46 -8.77
C GLY A 82 13.13 2.85 -8.76
N THR A 83 12.33 2.30 -9.69
CA THR A 83 10.88 2.54 -9.78
C THR A 83 10.02 1.53 -9.01
N VAL A 84 10.68 0.63 -8.26
CA VAL A 84 10.05 -0.40 -7.43
C VAL A 84 10.28 -0.03 -5.97
N CYS A 85 9.26 -0.21 -5.13
CA CYS A 85 9.45 -0.27 -3.69
C CYS A 85 9.37 -1.72 -3.22
N ARG A 86 10.38 -2.14 -2.47
CA ARG A 86 10.49 -3.48 -1.92
C ARG A 86 10.01 -3.50 -0.47
N TYR A 87 9.15 -4.47 -0.15
CA TYR A 87 8.71 -4.74 1.21
C TYR A 87 9.06 -6.18 1.56
N ASP A 88 9.91 -6.37 2.57
CA ASP A 88 10.31 -7.68 3.06
C ASP A 88 9.87 -7.88 4.52
N THR A 89 9.65 -9.13 4.88
CA THR A 89 9.63 -9.56 6.28
C THR A 89 11.03 -9.51 6.89
N VAL A 90 11.14 -9.35 8.22
CA VAL A 90 12.44 -9.34 8.92
C VAL A 90 13.24 -10.64 8.67
N GLU A 91 12.54 -11.78 8.58
CA GLU A 91 13.14 -13.09 8.30
C GLU A 91 13.39 -13.35 6.80
N GLN A 92 13.01 -12.41 5.93
CA GLN A 92 13.15 -12.52 4.46
C GLN A 92 12.45 -13.76 3.87
N SER A 93 11.42 -14.27 4.54
CA SER A 93 10.64 -15.43 4.11
C SER A 93 9.48 -15.07 3.17
N LYS A 94 9.04 -13.82 3.24
CA LYS A 94 8.01 -13.22 2.38
C LYS A 94 8.40 -11.81 1.96
N PHE A 95 7.97 -11.45 0.75
CA PHE A 95 8.14 -10.11 0.22
C PHE A 95 7.07 -9.73 -0.79
N PHE A 96 6.95 -8.43 -1.08
CA PHE A 96 6.37 -7.96 -2.34
C PHE A 96 7.11 -6.75 -2.87
N ASP A 97 7.04 -6.63 -4.19
CA ASP A 97 7.51 -5.50 -4.96
C ASP A 97 6.29 -4.70 -5.42
N LEU A 98 6.29 -3.39 -5.18
CA LEU A 98 5.25 -2.46 -5.60
C LEU A 98 5.82 -1.48 -6.61
N THR A 99 5.16 -1.35 -7.76
CA THR A 99 5.41 -0.28 -8.72
C THR A 99 4.16 0.58 -8.88
N ALA A 100 4.36 1.86 -9.13
CA ALA A 100 3.30 2.78 -9.53
C ALA A 100 3.90 3.78 -10.52
N LYS A 101 3.34 3.84 -11.73
CA LYS A 101 3.80 4.74 -12.78
C LYS A 101 2.62 5.25 -13.60
N ALA A 102 2.79 6.40 -14.26
CA ALA A 102 1.87 6.80 -15.31
C ALA A 102 1.82 5.69 -16.37
N GLY A 103 0.62 5.22 -16.68
CA GLY A 103 0.39 4.22 -17.71
C GLY A 103 0.57 4.82 -19.10
N THR A 104 1.18 4.06 -19.99
CA THR A 104 1.26 4.37 -21.42
C THR A 104 0.21 3.59 -22.20
N SER A 105 -0.07 3.98 -23.45
CA SER A 105 -0.97 3.20 -24.31
C SER A 105 -0.52 1.73 -24.46
N SER A 106 0.79 1.49 -24.52
CA SER A 106 1.37 0.15 -24.56
C SER A 106 1.13 -0.63 -23.26
N ASP A 107 1.24 0.03 -22.10
CA ASP A 107 0.92 -0.57 -20.82
C ASP A 107 -0.56 -0.96 -20.74
N PHE A 108 -1.46 -0.11 -21.23
CA PHE A 108 -2.90 -0.39 -21.22
C PHE A 108 -3.29 -1.56 -22.12
N GLU A 109 -2.68 -1.67 -23.31
CA GLU A 109 -2.88 -2.80 -24.21
C GLU A 109 -2.35 -4.10 -23.58
N THR A 110 -1.14 -4.05 -23.02
CA THR A 110 -0.54 -5.19 -22.32
C THR A 110 -1.42 -5.63 -21.15
N MET A 111 -1.93 -4.69 -20.37
CA MET A 111 -2.82 -4.97 -19.24
C MET A 111 -4.17 -5.54 -19.71
N GLN A 112 -4.80 -4.99 -20.75
CA GLN A 112 -6.03 -5.55 -21.29
C GLN A 112 -5.84 -7.00 -21.75
N ASN A 113 -4.74 -7.28 -22.47
CA ASN A 113 -4.43 -8.64 -22.91
C ASN A 113 -4.20 -9.56 -21.70
N LEU A 114 -3.44 -9.13 -20.69
CA LEU A 114 -3.24 -9.88 -19.46
C LEU A 114 -4.56 -10.16 -18.73
N CYS A 115 -5.35 -9.11 -18.47
CA CYS A 115 -6.62 -9.21 -17.75
C CYS A 115 -7.71 -9.95 -18.54
N SER A 116 -7.60 -10.07 -19.86
CA SER A 116 -8.52 -10.89 -20.67
C SER A 116 -8.37 -12.40 -20.45
N THR A 117 -7.23 -12.82 -19.89
CA THR A 117 -6.88 -14.24 -19.69
C THR A 117 -6.74 -14.63 -18.22
N THR A 118 -6.98 -13.70 -17.30
CA THR A 118 -6.73 -13.85 -15.86
C THR A 118 -7.95 -13.43 -15.05
N GLU A 119 -7.94 -13.69 -13.74
CA GLU A 119 -9.11 -13.42 -12.88
C GLU A 119 -9.26 -11.91 -12.64
N PRO A 120 -10.40 -11.28 -12.94
CA PRO A 120 -10.63 -9.89 -12.62
C PRO A 120 -10.69 -9.68 -11.11
N VAL A 121 -10.25 -8.51 -10.64
CA VAL A 121 -10.34 -8.14 -9.21
C VAL A 121 -11.25 -6.93 -9.04
N ASP A 122 -12.54 -7.20 -8.85
CA ASP A 122 -13.53 -6.14 -8.77
C ASP A 122 -13.24 -5.12 -7.65
N GLY A 123 -13.58 -3.86 -7.91
CA GLY A 123 -13.44 -2.76 -6.94
C GLY A 123 -12.05 -2.12 -6.86
N LEU A 124 -11.09 -2.57 -7.67
CA LEU A 124 -9.77 -1.96 -7.78
C LEU A 124 -9.62 -1.22 -9.12
N GLY A 125 -9.84 0.10 -9.10
CA GLY A 125 -9.58 0.97 -10.26
C GLY A 125 -10.55 0.79 -11.45
N GLU A 126 -10.14 1.27 -12.63
CA GLU A 126 -10.91 1.10 -13.87
C GLU A 126 -10.73 -0.29 -14.48
N THR A 127 -9.57 -0.91 -14.26
CA THR A 127 -9.28 -2.27 -14.71
C THR A 127 -8.26 -2.89 -13.77
N SER A 128 -8.52 -4.13 -13.38
CA SER A 128 -7.61 -4.87 -12.52
C SER A 128 -7.80 -6.36 -12.68
N CYS A 129 -6.71 -7.08 -12.50
CA CYS A 129 -6.70 -8.52 -12.54
C CYS A 129 -5.60 -9.09 -11.64
N SER A 130 -5.80 -10.36 -11.26
CA SER A 130 -4.84 -11.15 -10.50
C SER A 130 -4.42 -12.37 -11.32
N ALA A 131 -3.11 -12.61 -11.33
CA ALA A 131 -2.51 -13.79 -11.93
C ALA A 131 -1.37 -14.28 -11.05
N ASN A 132 -1.50 -15.49 -10.50
CA ASN A 132 -0.52 -16.05 -9.56
C ASN A 132 -0.27 -15.07 -8.40
N ASN A 133 0.99 -14.73 -8.12
CA ASN A 133 1.35 -13.78 -7.07
C ASN A 133 1.45 -12.35 -7.59
N THR A 134 0.65 -11.96 -8.58
CA THR A 134 0.69 -10.63 -9.18
C THR A 134 -0.70 -10.03 -9.27
N ILE A 135 -0.85 -8.81 -8.76
CA ILE A 135 -2.02 -7.97 -8.99
C ILE A 135 -1.59 -6.77 -9.81
N VAL A 136 -2.33 -6.49 -10.87
CA VAL A 136 -2.17 -5.30 -11.70
C VAL A 136 -3.44 -4.47 -11.62
N VAL A 137 -3.29 -3.16 -11.44
CA VAL A 137 -4.40 -2.21 -11.36
C VAL A 137 -4.10 -0.99 -12.21
N LEU A 138 -5.07 -0.58 -13.02
CA LEU A 138 -5.15 0.74 -13.61
C LEU A 138 -6.15 1.58 -12.83
N LYS A 139 -5.67 2.71 -12.30
CA LYS A 139 -6.51 3.72 -11.65
C LYS A 139 -6.04 5.12 -12.03
N ASN A 140 -6.94 5.99 -12.50
CA ASN A 140 -6.65 7.39 -12.83
C ASN A 140 -5.45 7.57 -13.79
N GLY A 141 -5.28 6.63 -14.73
CA GLY A 141 -4.15 6.65 -15.66
C GLY A 141 -2.81 6.20 -15.04
N ILE A 142 -2.82 5.68 -13.81
CA ILE A 142 -1.67 5.11 -13.11
C ILE A 142 -1.76 3.59 -13.19
N LEU A 143 -0.71 2.97 -13.70
CA LEU A 143 -0.51 1.53 -13.63
C LEU A 143 0.23 1.20 -12.33
N MET A 144 -0.42 0.42 -11.49
CA MET A 144 0.14 -0.15 -10.27
C MET A 144 0.30 -1.65 -10.43
N THR A 145 1.45 -2.18 -10.02
CA THR A 145 1.71 -3.63 -10.00
C THR A 145 2.25 -4.04 -8.65
N ILE A 146 1.66 -5.09 -8.06
CA ILE A 146 2.17 -5.76 -6.86
C ILE A 146 2.59 -7.16 -7.27
N ILE A 147 3.86 -7.51 -7.05
CA ILE A 147 4.42 -8.84 -7.29
C ILE A 147 4.89 -9.40 -5.95
N ALA A 148 4.28 -10.47 -5.47
CA ALA A 148 4.65 -11.13 -4.23
C ALA A 148 5.56 -12.35 -4.45
N GLY A 149 6.49 -12.53 -3.52
CA GLY A 149 7.32 -13.72 -3.40
C GLY A 149 7.17 -14.39 -2.03
N GLY A 150 7.17 -15.72 -2.04
CA GLY A 150 6.80 -16.54 -0.88
C GLY A 150 5.32 -16.93 -0.88
N ASN A 151 4.85 -17.45 0.25
CA ASN A 151 3.46 -17.91 0.40
C ASN A 151 2.56 -16.74 0.84
N PHE A 152 1.92 -16.09 -0.13
CA PHE A 152 0.84 -15.13 0.09
C PHE A 152 -0.50 -15.76 -0.23
N ASP A 153 -1.48 -15.52 0.63
CA ASP A 153 -2.88 -15.71 0.24
C ASP A 153 -3.29 -14.57 -0.72
N GLN A 154 -4.15 -14.89 -1.68
CA GLN A 154 -4.77 -13.92 -2.57
C GLN A 154 -5.48 -12.81 -1.79
N ASP A 155 -6.11 -13.12 -0.66
CA ASP A 155 -6.79 -12.11 0.16
C ASP A 155 -5.80 -11.10 0.76
N GLN A 156 -4.59 -11.54 1.14
CA GLN A 156 -3.53 -10.65 1.62
C GLN A 156 -3.06 -9.71 0.51
N LEU A 157 -2.83 -10.26 -0.68
CA LEU A 157 -2.45 -9.48 -1.86
C LEU A 157 -3.53 -8.47 -2.25
N ARG A 158 -4.80 -8.88 -2.26
CA ARG A 158 -5.95 -8.00 -2.53
C ARG A 158 -6.03 -6.89 -1.49
N GLY A 159 -5.84 -7.19 -0.21
CA GLY A 159 -5.80 -6.19 0.86
C GLY A 159 -4.70 -5.14 0.66
N LEU A 160 -3.49 -5.55 0.29
CA LEU A 160 -2.40 -4.63 -0.07
C LEU A 160 -2.77 -3.75 -1.26
N ALA A 161 -3.38 -4.35 -2.29
CA ALA A 161 -3.82 -3.61 -3.47
C ALA A 161 -4.88 -2.56 -3.12
N VAL A 162 -5.88 -2.88 -2.28
CA VAL A 162 -6.87 -1.91 -1.79
C VAL A 162 -6.21 -0.72 -1.10
N ILE A 163 -5.24 -0.97 -0.21
CA ILE A 163 -4.52 0.08 0.52
C ILE A 163 -3.77 0.99 -0.46
N ALA A 164 -2.96 0.40 -1.35
CA ALA A 164 -2.14 1.17 -2.29
C ALA A 164 -3.00 1.98 -3.28
N VAL A 165 -4.04 1.35 -3.84
CA VAL A 165 -4.99 1.99 -4.77
C VAL A 165 -5.73 3.14 -4.10
N GLY A 166 -6.03 3.04 -2.80
CA GLY A 166 -6.65 4.10 -2.00
C GLY A 166 -5.81 5.39 -1.90
N ARG A 167 -4.51 5.31 -2.18
CA ARG A 167 -3.56 6.44 -2.12
C ARG A 167 -3.12 6.96 -3.49
N ILE A 168 -3.58 6.33 -4.58
CA ILE A 168 -3.39 6.86 -5.93
C ILE A 168 -4.27 8.11 -6.08
N PRO A 169 -3.70 9.26 -6.49
CA PRO A 169 -4.42 10.53 -6.64
C PRO A 169 -5.47 10.50 -7.77
#